data_AF-W4QFN8-F1
#
_entry.id   AF-W4QFN8-F1
#
_cell.length_a   1.000
_cell.length_b   1.000
_cell.length_c   1.000
_cell.angle_alpha   90.00
_cell.angle_beta   90.00
_cell.angle_gamma   90.00
#
_symmetry.space_group_name_H-M   'P 1'
#
loop_
_entity.id
_entity.type
_entity.pdbx_description
1 polymer ?
#
loop_
_entity_poly.entity_id
_entity_poly.type
_entity_poly.pdbx_seq_one_letter_code
_entity_poly.pdbx_strand_id
1 'polypeptide(L)' 'MKGAEFGPKPLLTKREREVFELLVQDKTTREIAQQLFISEKTVRNHISNTMQKLGVKGRSQAVIELIRLGELEI' A
#
# COMPACT_ATOMS: atom_id res chain seq x y z
N MET A 1 -24.81 -24.28 0.32
CA MET A 1 -24.36 -23.04 1.00
C MET A 1 -22.83 -23.10 1.08
N LYS A 2 -22.10 -22.34 0.25
CA LYS A 2 -20.62 -22.34 0.30
C LYS A 2 -20.20 -21.48 1.48
N GLY A 3 -19.57 -22.09 2.49
CA GLY A 3 -18.95 -21.36 3.60
C GLY A 3 -17.92 -20.39 3.04
N ALA A 4 -18.04 -19.13 3.39
CA ALA A 4 -16.99 -18.15 3.12
C ALA A 4 -15.74 -18.59 3.90
N GLU A 5 -14.68 -18.94 3.19
CA GLU A 5 -13.38 -19.21 3.79
C GLU A 5 -12.85 -17.90 4.38
N PHE A 6 -13.02 -17.72 5.70
CA PHE A 6 -12.44 -16.62 6.44
C PHE A 6 -10.97 -16.90 6.72
N GLY A 7 -10.16 -16.88 5.66
CA GLY A 7 -8.71 -16.73 5.82
C GLY A 7 -8.37 -15.37 6.46
N PRO A 8 -7.20 -15.22 7.10
CA PRO A 8 -6.76 -13.93 7.61
C PRO A 8 -6.75 -12.92 6.47
N LYS A 9 -7.46 -11.80 6.66
CA LYS A 9 -7.49 -10.72 5.67
C LYS A 9 -6.07 -10.15 5.53
N PRO A 10 -5.54 -10.01 4.31
CA PRO A 10 -4.20 -9.44 4.13
C PRO A 10 -4.15 -8.01 4.68
N LEU A 11 -3.01 -7.64 5.27
CA LEU A 11 -2.79 -6.31 5.86
C LEU A 11 -3.02 -5.21 4.80
N LEU A 12 -2.41 -5.41 3.63
CA LEU A 12 -2.58 -4.56 2.46
C LEU A 12 -3.63 -5.14 1.52
N THR A 13 -4.47 -4.25 0.99
CA THR A 13 -5.21 -4.53 -0.23
C THR A 13 -4.24 -4.57 -1.41
N LYS A 14 -4.68 -5.20 -2.51
CA LYS A 14 -3.90 -5.24 -3.76
C LYS A 14 -3.41 -3.86 -4.22
N ARG A 15 -4.29 -2.84 -4.17
CA ARG A 15 -3.93 -1.48 -4.60
C ARG A 15 -2.98 -0.77 -3.65
N GLU A 16 -3.11 -0.98 -2.34
CA GLU A 16 -2.16 -0.42 -1.39
C GLU A 16 -0.76 -1.02 -1.58
N ARG A 17 -0.69 -2.33 -1.83
CA ARG A 17 0.56 -3.03 -2.14
C ARG A 17 1.21 -2.47 -3.41
N GLU A 18 0.48 -2.43 -4.53
CA GLU A 18 1.00 -1.87 -5.80
C GLU A 18 1.51 -0.42 -5.65
N VAL A 19 0.82 0.42 -4.88
CA VAL A 19 1.25 1.79 -4.61
C VAL A 19 2.59 1.81 -3.86
N PHE A 20 2.76 0.97 -2.85
CA PHE A 20 3.99 0.93 -2.06
C PHE A 20 5.15 0.26 -2.81
N GLU A 21 4.89 -0.75 -3.64
CA GLU A 21 5.89 -1.36 -4.53
C GLU A 21 6.46 -0.34 -5.52
N LEU A 22 5.64 0.58 -6.03
CA LEU A 22 6.11 1.66 -6.89
C LEU A 22 6.81 2.78 -6.10
N LEU A 23 6.36 3.06 -4.87
CA LEU A 23 7.05 4.02 -4.01
C LEU A 23 8.49 3.61 -3.69
N VAL A 24 8.74 2.32 -3.43
CA VAL A 24 10.12 1.84 -3.16
C VAL A 24 11.01 1.88 -4.40
N GLN A 25 10.41 1.92 -5.60
CA GLN A 25 11.10 2.17 -6.88
C GLN A 25 11.29 3.67 -7.18
N ASP A 26 11.21 4.53 -6.17
CA ASP A 26 11.37 5.99 -6.26
C ASP A 26 10.36 6.69 -7.20
N LYS A 27 9.18 6.08 -7.42
CA LYS A 27 8.13 6.70 -8.22
C LYS A 27 7.41 7.79 -7.45
N THR A 28 7.20 8.93 -8.11
CA THR A 28 6.35 10.02 -7.61
C THR A 28 4.87 9.62 -7.61
N THR A 29 4.04 10.30 -6.80
CA THR A 29 2.58 10.04 -6.81
C THR A 29 1.95 10.26 -8.18
N ARG A 30 2.54 11.13 -9.00
CA ARG A 30 2.12 11.41 -10.38
C ARG A 30 2.44 10.25 -11.32
N GLU A 31 3.62 9.66 -11.22
CA GLU A 31 4.00 8.49 -12.03
C GLU A 31 3.18 7.25 -11.63
N ILE A 32 3.00 7.03 -10.32
CA ILE A 32 2.17 5.95 -9.79
C ILE A 32 0.73 6.09 -10.30
N ALA A 33 0.17 7.30 -10.25
CA ALA A 33 -1.17 7.58 -10.75
C ALA A 33 -1.33 7.22 -12.23
N GLN A 34 -0.33 7.59 -13.06
CA GLN A 34 -0.33 7.25 -14.49
C GLN A 34 -0.23 5.74 -14.72
N GLN A 35 0.70 5.06 -14.03
CA GLN A 35 0.92 3.63 -14.21
C GLN A 35 -0.25 2.77 -13.73
N LEU A 36 -0.95 3.20 -12.67
CA LEU A 36 -2.11 2.49 -12.11
C LEU A 36 -3.46 2.97 -12.68
N PHE A 37 -3.46 3.94 -13.60
CA PHE A 37 -4.65 4.54 -14.21
C PHE A 37 -5.66 5.11 -13.18
N ILE A 38 -5.15 5.84 -12.19
CA ILE A 38 -5.94 6.48 -11.13
C ILE A 38 -5.49 7.93 -10.91
N SER A 39 -6.22 8.71 -10.11
CA SER A 39 -5.80 10.07 -9.76
C SER A 39 -4.68 10.08 -8.72
N GLU A 40 -3.86 11.13 -8.70
CA GLU A 40 -2.87 11.33 -7.63
C GLU A 40 -3.52 11.40 -6.24
N LYS A 41 -4.75 11.93 -6.15
CA LYS A 41 -5.54 11.94 -4.91
C LYS A 41 -5.84 10.51 -4.46
N THR A 42 -6.18 9.63 -5.39
CA THR A 42 -6.42 8.20 -5.09
C THR A 42 -5.14 7.52 -4.60
N VAL A 43 -3.99 7.79 -5.21
CA VAL A 43 -2.68 7.29 -4.73
C VAL A 43 -2.43 7.76 -3.30
N ARG A 44 -2.58 9.07 -3.01
CA ARG A 44 -2.41 9.61 -1.65
C ARG A 44 -3.38 8.98 -0.66
N ASN A 45 -4.61 8.69 -1.06
CA ASN A 45 -5.58 8.00 -0.20
C ASN A 45 -5.12 6.57 0.13
N HIS A 46 -4.59 5.81 -0.83
CA HIS A 46 -4.01 4.50 -0.54
C HIS A 46 -2.84 4.60 0.45
N ILE A 47 -1.95 5.58 0.28
CA ILE A 47 -0.85 5.84 1.22
C ILE A 47 -1.38 6.15 2.62
N SER A 48 -2.34 7.06 2.74
CA SER A 48 -2.94 7.45 4.03
C SER A 48 -3.64 6.28 4.71
N ASN A 49 -4.36 5.45 3.97
CA ASN A 49 -5.04 4.28 4.51
C ASN A 49 -4.04 3.24 5.03
N THR A 50 -2.97 2.97 4.28
CA THR A 50 -1.88 2.09 4.75
C THR A 50 -1.21 2.65 6.00
N MET A 51 -0.90 3.94 6.04
CA MET A 51 -0.34 4.59 7.23
C MET A 51 -1.26 4.45 8.45
N GLN A 52 -2.57 4.61 8.26
CA GLN A 52 -3.56 4.43 9.33
C GLN A 52 -3.60 2.98 9.82
N LYS A 53 -3.57 1.99 8.92
CA LYS A 53 -3.53 0.57 9.29
C LYS A 53 -2.30 0.19 10.10
N LEU A 54 -1.15 0.78 9.75
CA LEU A 54 0.13 0.54 10.43
C LEU A 54 0.30 1.40 11.70
N GLY A 55 -0.56 2.38 11.94
CA GLY A 55 -0.43 3.31 13.07
C GLY A 55 0.77 4.24 12.99
N VAL A 56 1.28 4.52 11.79
CA VAL A 56 2.48 5.34 11.55
C VAL A 56 2.13 6.74 11.03
N LYS A 57 3.05 7.69 11.19
CA LYS A 57 2.80 9.11 10.87
C LYS A 57 3.36 9.56 9.53
N GLY A 58 4.20 8.74 8.87
CA GLY A 58 4.80 9.09 7.59
C GLY A 58 4.97 7.91 6.66
N ARG A 59 4.98 8.20 5.35
CA ARG A 59 5.17 7.20 4.29
C ARG A 59 6.50 6.44 4.42
N SER A 60 7.58 7.09 4.82
CA SER A 60 8.87 6.41 5.04
C SER A 60 8.81 5.42 6.21
N GLN A 61 8.11 5.77 7.28
CA GLN A 61 7.85 4.83 8.39
C GLN A 61 6.98 3.66 7.92
N ALA A 62 5.98 3.93 7.07
CA ALA A 62 5.15 2.87 6.50
C ALA A 62 5.97 1.90 5.63
N VAL A 63 6.89 2.39 4.80
CA VAL A 63 7.79 1.54 4.01
C VAL A 63 8.63 0.64 4.92
N ILE A 64 9.27 1.20 5.94
CA ILE A 64 10.11 0.43 6.89
C ILE A 64 9.27 -0.64 7.60
N GLU A 65 8.08 -0.29 8.08
CA GLU A 65 7.21 -1.23 8.80
C GLU A 65 6.73 -2.37 7.88
N LEU A 66 6.39 -2.06 6.62
CA LEU A 66 5.96 -3.08 5.66
C LEU A 66 7.09 -4.06 5.31
N ILE A 67 8.34 -3.61 5.24
CA ILE A 67 9.50 -4.49 5.05
C ILE A 67 9.69 -5.37 6.29
N ARG A 68 9.60 -4.78 7.49
CA ARG A 68 9.71 -5.51 8.76
C ARG A 68 8.67 -6.62 8.87
N LEU A 69 7.45 -6.37 8.37
CA LEU A 69 6.33 -7.32 8.35
C LEU A 69 6.41 -8.33 7.19
N GLY A 70 7.37 -8.20 6.27
CA GLY A 70 7.48 -9.06 5.08
C GLY A 70 6.39 -8.78 4.02
N GLU A 71 5.74 -7.61 4.10
CA GLU A 71 4.73 -7.19 3.14
C GLU A 71 5.35 -6.49 1.92
N LEU A 72 6.58 -5.97 2.03
CA LEU A 72 7.35 -5.41 0.91
C LEU A 72 8.78 -5.96 0.92
N GLU A 73 9.39 -6.00 -0.25
CA GLU A 73 10.79 -6.32 -0.47
C GLU A 73 11.47 -5.11 -1.15
N ILE A 74 12.75 -4.87 -0.83
CA ILE A 74 13.63 -3.89 -1.49
C ILE A 74 14.71 -4.65 -2.25
#